data_AF-A0A822FAC5-F1
#
_entry.id   AF-A0A822FAC5-F1
#
_cell.length_a   1.000
_cell.length_b   1.000
_cell.length_c   1.000
_cell.angle_alpha   90.00
_cell.angle_beta   90.00
_cell.angle_gamma   90.00
#
_symmetry.space_group_name_H-M   'P 1'
#
loop_
_entity.id
_entity.type
_entity.pdbx_description
1 polymer ?
#
loop_
_entity_poly.entity_id
_entity_poly.type
_entity_poly.pdbx_seq_one_letter_code
_entity_poly.pdbx_strand_id
1 'polypeptide(L)'
;YPPVIYLNEQSKHLIDLVHAYNHMDGNQIMKVAYTFDAGPNPFCFIRQEHVDEFLSLLKYFYPTMNDDVHKQVSNIDKKFPSINLSIMPNVLERIVLTKIGTGPKIIS
;
A
#
# COMPACT_ATOMS: atom_id res chain seq x y z
N TYR A 1 16.52 -22.12 15.22
CA TYR A 1 17.66 -21.48 14.56
C TYR A 1 18.03 -22.33 13.35
N PRO A 2 18.31 -21.75 12.17
CA PRO A 2 18.54 -20.31 11.89
C PRO A 2 17.28 -19.43 11.95
N PRO A 3 17.41 -18.09 12.00
CA PRO A 3 16.29 -17.17 11.87
C PRO A 3 15.64 -17.28 10.49
N VAL A 4 14.32 -17.09 10.43
CA VAL A 4 13.54 -17.05 9.19
C VAL A 4 12.99 -15.64 9.04
N ILE A 5 13.46 -14.92 8.01
CA ILE A 5 13.11 -13.51 7.79
C ILE A 5 12.28 -13.42 6.51
N TYR A 6 10.98 -13.14 6.68
CA TYR A 6 10.04 -12.99 5.55
C TYR A 6 9.92 -11.55 5.05
N LEU A 7 10.02 -10.57 5.96
CA LEU A 7 9.83 -9.16 5.64
C LEU A 7 11.13 -8.54 5.15
N ASN A 8 11.08 -7.91 3.98
CA ASN A 8 12.19 -7.15 3.42
C ASN A 8 12.00 -5.64 3.64
N GLU A 9 12.88 -4.83 3.08
CA GLU A 9 12.82 -3.37 3.20
C GLU A 9 11.54 -2.79 2.57
N GLN A 10 11.06 -3.38 1.47
CA GLN A 10 9.79 -2.99 0.85
C GLN A 10 8.59 -3.29 1.77
N SER A 11 8.59 -4.44 2.45
CA SER A 11 7.56 -4.80 3.43
C SER A 11 7.52 -3.79 4.57
N LYS A 12 8.69 -3.43 5.11
CA LYS A 12 8.81 -2.44 6.19
C LYS A 12 8.37 -1.04 5.75
N HIS A 13 8.77 -0.63 4.55
CA HIS A 13 8.35 0.64 3.99
C HIS A 13 6.83 0.74 3.85
N LEU A 14 6.14 -0.34 3.42
CA LEU A 14 4.68 -0.35 3.38
C LEU A 14 4.05 -0.27 4.78
N ILE A 15 4.63 -0.96 5.76
CA ILE A 15 4.18 -0.88 7.16
C ILE A 15 4.18 0.59 7.60
N ASP A 16 5.27 1.30 7.38
CA ASP A 16 5.41 2.71 7.73
C ASP A 16 4.44 3.59 6.92
N LEU A 17 4.26 3.30 5.64
CA LEU A 17 3.32 4.03 4.77
C LEU A 17 1.87 3.88 5.23
N VAL A 18 1.44 2.68 5.61
CA VAL A 18 0.09 2.44 6.14
C VAL A 18 -0.11 3.17 7.46
N HIS A 19 0.89 3.13 8.35
CA HIS A 19 0.84 3.89 9.60
C HIS A 19 0.72 5.38 9.30
N ALA A 20 1.56 5.95 8.45
CA ALA A 20 1.51 7.36 8.11
C ALA A 20 0.15 7.77 7.50
N TYR A 21 -0.41 6.94 6.62
CA TYR A 21 -1.73 7.18 6.00
C TYR A 21 -2.88 7.18 7.02
N ASN A 22 -2.85 6.28 8.00
CA ASN A 22 -3.83 6.22 9.08
C ASN A 22 -3.75 7.42 10.04
N HIS A 23 -2.59 8.09 10.14
CA HIS A 23 -2.36 9.25 11.00
C HIS A 23 -2.47 10.60 10.29
N MET A 24 -2.60 10.60 8.96
CA MET A 24 -2.47 11.79 8.12
C MET A 24 -3.40 12.95 8.49
N ASP A 25 -4.63 12.67 8.92
CA ASP A 25 -5.66 13.70 9.18
C ASP A 25 -5.67 14.18 10.64
N GLY A 26 -4.59 13.91 11.40
CA GLY A 26 -4.48 14.26 12.82
C GLY A 26 -5.35 13.41 13.77
N ASN A 27 -6.21 12.55 13.22
CA ASN A 27 -7.00 11.56 13.95
C ASN A 27 -6.50 10.16 13.60
N GLN A 28 -6.36 9.27 14.59
CA GLN A 28 -6.02 7.85 14.40
C GLN A 28 -7.22 7.08 13.83
N ILE A 29 -7.61 7.38 12.59
CA ILE A 29 -8.66 6.65 11.89
C ILE A 29 -8.01 5.46 11.19
N MET A 30 -8.44 4.25 11.53
CA MET A 30 -7.96 3.04 10.90
C MET A 30 -8.58 2.90 9.50
N LYS A 31 -7.90 3.43 8.48
CA LYS A 31 -8.32 3.41 7.08
C LYS A 31 -7.86 2.14 6.38
N VAL A 32 -6.65 1.69 6.72
CA VAL A 32 -5.98 0.51 6.14
C VAL A 32 -5.31 -0.31 7.22
N ALA A 33 -5.47 -1.63 7.16
CA ALA A 33 -4.69 -2.58 7.92
C ALA A 33 -3.88 -3.46 6.97
N TYR A 34 -2.72 -3.95 7.40
CA TYR A 34 -1.89 -4.89 6.64
C TYR A 34 -1.68 -6.18 7.40
N THR A 35 -1.40 -7.25 6.67
CA THR A 35 -0.88 -8.51 7.20
C THR A 35 0.08 -9.14 6.19
N PHE A 36 0.98 -9.98 6.69
CA PHE A 36 1.95 -10.72 5.91
C PHE A 36 1.87 -12.18 6.34
N ASP A 37 1.93 -13.08 5.36
CA ASP A 37 2.08 -14.51 5.61
C ASP A 37 3.59 -14.86 5.61
N ALA A 38 3.96 -16.08 5.20
CA ALA A 38 5.34 -16.50 5.00
C ALA A 38 6.01 -15.87 3.75
N GLY A 39 5.98 -14.54 3.63
CA GLY A 39 6.61 -13.81 2.53
C GLY A 39 6.54 -12.29 2.64
N PRO A 40 7.22 -11.57 1.73
CA PRO A 40 7.31 -10.11 1.78
C PRO A 40 6.07 -9.39 1.24
N ASN A 41 5.13 -10.13 0.65
CA ASN A 41 3.97 -9.56 -0.03
C ASN A 41 2.87 -9.20 0.99
N PRO A 42 2.43 -7.94 1.01
CA PRO A 42 1.38 -7.51 1.92
C PRO A 42 -0.02 -7.89 1.43
N PHE A 43 -0.88 -8.22 2.38
CA PHE A 43 -2.32 -8.20 2.20
C PHE A 43 -2.89 -7.01 2.97
N CYS A 44 -3.61 -6.12 2.28
CA CYS A 44 -4.21 -4.93 2.89
C CYS A 44 -5.73 -5.05 2.96
N PHE A 45 -6.30 -4.75 4.13
CA PHE A 45 -7.73 -4.56 4.33
C PHE A 45 -8.03 -3.07 4.37
N ILE A 46 -8.93 -2.62 3.48
CA ILE A 46 -9.19 -1.19 3.26
C ILE A 46 -10.70 -0.99 3.21
N ARG A 47 -11.21 0.07 3.85
CA ARG A 47 -12.62 0.45 3.71
C ARG A 47 -12.88 0.97 2.29
N GLN A 48 -14.04 0.65 1.73
CA GLN A 48 -14.35 0.96 0.32
C GLN A 48 -14.16 2.45 -0.02
N GLU A 49 -14.48 3.38 0.90
CA GLU A 49 -14.29 4.83 0.68
C GLU A 49 -12.82 5.29 0.59
N HIS A 50 -11.86 4.47 1.04
CA HIS A 50 -10.43 4.82 1.05
C HIS A 50 -9.61 4.11 -0.04
N VAL A 51 -10.23 3.20 -0.81
CA VAL A 51 -9.51 2.39 -1.81
C VAL A 51 -8.81 3.27 -2.85
N ASP A 52 -9.52 4.21 -3.48
CA ASP A 52 -8.95 5.03 -4.56
C ASP A 52 -7.84 5.97 -4.06
N GLU A 53 -8.01 6.51 -2.85
CA GLU A 53 -6.99 7.34 -2.22
C GLU A 53 -5.74 6.52 -1.90
N PHE A 54 -5.90 5.34 -1.32
CA PHE A 54 -4.77 4.47 -1.00
C PHE A 54 -4.06 3.95 -2.25
N LEU A 55 -4.78 3.61 -3.33
CA LEU A 55 -4.15 3.27 -4.61
C LEU A 55 -3.36 4.44 -5.20
N SER A 56 -3.84 5.67 -5.04
CA SER A 56 -3.11 6.88 -5.47
C SER A 56 -1.85 7.09 -4.63
N LEU A 57 -1.92 6.84 -3.33
CA LEU A 57 -0.78 6.86 -2.41
C LEU A 57 0.29 5.84 -2.81
N LEU A 58 -0.13 4.59 -3.08
CA LEU A 58 0.78 3.53 -3.53
C LEU A 58 1.47 3.88 -4.84
N LYS A 59 0.76 4.45 -5.81
CA LYS A 59 1.37 4.88 -7.09
C LYS A 59 2.43 5.96 -6.90
N TYR A 60 2.21 6.88 -5.96
CA TYR A 60 3.17 7.93 -5.65
C TYR A 60 4.43 7.41 -4.97
N PHE A 61 4.29 6.55 -3.96
CA PHE A 61 5.43 6.00 -3.23
C PHE A 61 6.11 4.83 -3.97
N TYR A 62 5.42 4.16 -4.89
CA TYR A 62 5.91 3.03 -5.67
C TYR A 62 5.72 3.22 -7.19
N PRO A 63 6.30 4.27 -7.79
CA PRO A 63 6.13 4.55 -9.21
C PRO A 63 6.84 3.50 -10.06
N THR A 64 6.31 3.25 -11.25
CA THR A 64 6.94 2.38 -12.26
C THR A 64 7.75 3.19 -13.28
N MET A 65 8.68 2.56 -14.00
CA MET A 65 9.47 3.21 -15.06
C MET A 65 8.62 3.91 -16.15
N ASN A 66 7.36 3.51 -16.33
CA ASN A 66 6.45 4.08 -17.31
C ASN A 66 5.63 5.26 -16.76
N ASP A 67 5.68 5.51 -15.44
CA ASP A 67 5.02 6.65 -14.84
C ASP A 67 5.85 7.91 -15.13
N ASP A 68 5.18 8.93 -15.68
CA ASP A 68 5.75 10.26 -15.90
C ASP A 68 5.91 10.93 -14.51
N VAL A 69 6.93 10.50 -13.75
CA VAL A 69 7.13 10.81 -12.32
C VAL A 69 7.02 12.31 -12.07
N HIS A 70 7.56 13.13 -12.96
CA HIS A 70 7.53 14.59 -12.85
C HIS A 70 6.12 15.21 -12.92
N LYS A 71 5.16 14.59 -13.64
CA LYS A 71 3.76 15.08 -13.68
C LYS A 71 2.94 14.59 -12.49
N GLN A 72 3.21 13.39 -11.98
CA GLN A 72 2.47 12.82 -10.85
C GLN A 72 2.89 13.44 -9.51
N VAL A 73 4.18 13.71 -9.32
CA VAL A 73 4.74 14.27 -8.07
C VAL A 73 4.12 15.63 -7.73
N SER A 74 4.01 16.55 -8.71
CA SER A 74 3.50 17.91 -8.46
C SER A 74 2.04 18.03 -7.97
N ASN A 75 1.19 17.05 -8.27
CA ASN A 75 -0.21 17.04 -7.84
C ASN A 75 -0.44 16.23 -6.56
N ILE A 76 0.35 15.18 -6.33
CA ILE A 76 0.19 14.28 -5.19
C ILE A 76 0.96 14.78 -3.95
N ASP A 77 2.07 15.51 -4.13
CA ASP A 77 2.77 16.20 -3.03
C ASP A 77 1.82 17.11 -2.23
N LYS A 78 0.82 17.69 -2.90
CA LYS A 78 -0.22 18.51 -2.26
C LYS A 78 -1.25 17.69 -1.47
N LYS A 79 -1.42 16.41 -1.79
CA LYS A 79 -2.42 15.53 -1.20
C LYS A 79 -1.92 14.77 0.02
N PHE A 80 -0.62 14.42 0.06
CA PHE A 80 -0.01 13.68 1.17
C PHE A 80 1.17 14.42 1.85
N PRO A 81 1.08 15.74 2.14
CA PRO A 81 2.23 16.54 2.58
C PRO A 81 2.79 16.14 3.95
N SER A 82 2.01 15.43 4.77
CA SER A 82 2.43 14.99 6.11
C SER A 82 3.15 13.64 6.14
N ILE A 83 3.21 12.91 5.02
CA ILE A 83 3.87 11.60 4.94
C ILE A 83 5.32 11.81 4.50
N ASN A 84 6.24 11.78 5.45
CA ASN A 84 7.68 11.92 5.21
C ASN A 84 8.35 10.53 5.06
N LEU A 85 8.18 9.91 3.90
CA LEU A 85 8.81 8.65 3.51
C LEU A 85 9.52 8.81 2.16
N SER A 86 10.51 7.95 1.87
CA SER A 86 11.19 7.95 0.58
C SER A 86 10.33 7.28 -0.49
N ILE A 87 10.42 7.78 -1.73
CA ILE A 87 9.82 7.08 -2.87
C ILE A 87 10.69 5.86 -3.21
N MET A 88 10.06 4.69 -3.41
CA MET A 88 10.71 3.44 -3.80
C MET A 88 10.26 3.05 -5.22
N PRO A 89 10.95 3.50 -6.28
CA PRO A 89 10.56 3.17 -7.65
C PRO A 89 10.73 1.68 -7.96
N ASN A 90 9.82 1.13 -8.77
CA ASN A 90 9.86 -0.24 -9.32
C ASN A 90 9.88 -1.37 -8.28
N VAL A 91 9.38 -1.12 -7.08
CA VAL A 91 9.27 -2.17 -6.03
C VAL A 91 7.94 -2.90 -6.02
N LEU A 92 6.90 -2.32 -6.62
CA LEU A 92 5.56 -2.88 -6.68
C LEU A 92 5.30 -3.47 -8.07
N GLU A 93 5.21 -4.80 -8.14
CA GLU A 93 4.98 -5.51 -9.40
C GLU A 93 3.50 -5.50 -9.83
N ARG A 94 2.60 -5.73 -8.87
CA ARG A 94 1.17 -5.90 -9.14
C ARG A 94 0.32 -5.56 -7.91
N ILE A 95 -0.88 -5.04 -8.14
CA ILE A 95 -1.95 -4.95 -7.16
C ILE A 95 -3.10 -5.86 -7.60
N VAL A 96 -3.59 -6.70 -6.68
CA VAL A 96 -4.84 -7.46 -6.87
C VAL A 96 -5.86 -6.90 -5.91
N LEU A 97 -6.86 -6.18 -6.45
CA LEU A 97 -7.97 -5.65 -5.67
C LEU A 97 -9.14 -6.64 -5.72
N THR A 98 -9.57 -7.10 -4.55
CA THR A 98 -10.72 -8.00 -4.42
C THR A 98 -11.61 -7.58 -3.26
N LYS A 99 -12.80 -8.18 -3.19
CA LYS A 99 -13.76 -8.01 -2.10
C LYS A 99 -13.95 -9.34 -1.40
N ILE A 100 -14.57 -9.29 -0.21
CA ILE A 100 -14.95 -10.51 0.51
C ILE A 100 -15.84 -11.35 -0.42
N GLY A 101 -15.33 -12.53 -0.77
CA GLY A 101 -15.99 -13.47 -1.65
C GLY A 101 -16.98 -14.35 -0.91
N THR A 102 -17.77 -15.09 -1.68
CA THR A 102 -18.56 -16.20 -1.16
C THR A 102 -17.69 -17.46 -1.01
N GLY A 103 -18.17 -18.45 -0.26
CA GLY A 103 -17.54 -19.77 -0.20
C GLY A 103 -17.55 -20.53 -1.54
N PRO A 104 -17.02 -21.77 -1.55
CA PRO A 104 -16.95 -22.60 -2.75
C PRO A 104 -18.29 -22.75 -3.47
N LYS A 105 -18.26 -22.77 -4.81
CA LYS A 105 -19.44 -22.97 -5.66
C LYS A 105 -19.22 -24.18 -6.57
N ILE A 106 -20.24 -25.03 -6.68
CA ILE A 106 -20.29 -26.08 -7.70
C ILE A 106 -20.60 -25.42 -9.04
N ILE A 107 -19.81 -25.73 -10.07
CA ILE A 107 -20.06 -25.29 -11.43
C ILE A 107 -20.64 -26.49 -12.18
N SER A 108 -21.93 -26.43 -12.50
CA SER A 108 -22.67 -27.44 -13.29
C SER A 108 -22.85 -27.00 -14.72
#